data_AF-A0A946GCU3-F1
#
_entry.id   AF-A0A946GCU3-F1
#
_cell.length_a   1.000
_cell.length_b   1.000
_cell.length_c   1.000
_cell.angle_alpha   90.00
_cell.angle_beta   90.00
_cell.angle_gamma   90.00
#
_symmetry.space_group_name_H-M   'P 1'
#
loop_
_entity.id
_entity.type
_entity.pdbx_description
1 polymer ?
#
loop_
_entity_poly.entity_id
_entity_poly.type
_entity_poly.pdbx_seq_one_letter_code
_entity_poly.pdbx_strand_id
1 'polypeptide(L)'
;MKSKRLPQNSFETNQSLAEFTTRGESPFGQENENEGSKTEEISSVLASCFQEAEDSDLRLSDEFSTKTITFVITRCREILQSASKDPACWAEVREFLEEELWKISRLKENLVMAERKCQMVRTKLEQLSNPLNGELNQKRVMACGMLLAESEMHRDHFRERVFMIIDQFVGRILAGTQNSPGGNVLEIRLRGVFGSL
;
A
#
# COMPACT_ATOMS: atom_id res chain seq x y z
N MET A 1 -35.20 -38.69 42.03
CA MET A 1 -35.90 -38.27 40.79
C MET A 1 -34.87 -37.84 39.74
N LYS A 2 -34.84 -38.61 38.64
CA LYS A 2 -34.42 -38.28 37.27
C LYS A 2 -33.17 -37.39 37.07
N SER A 3 -32.01 -38.04 37.15
CA SER A 3 -30.92 -37.81 36.18
C SER A 3 -31.47 -38.12 34.78
N LYS A 4 -31.55 -37.12 33.90
CA LYS A 4 -31.86 -37.34 32.48
C LYS A 4 -30.54 -37.55 31.75
N ARG A 5 -30.33 -38.79 31.33
CA ARG A 5 -29.30 -39.28 30.42
C ARG A 5 -30.01 -39.55 29.07
N LEU A 6 -29.44 -39.14 27.93
CA LEU A 6 -28.89 -39.97 26.82
C LEU A 6 -29.31 -39.35 25.46
N PRO A 7 -28.78 -39.77 24.28
CA PRO A 7 -27.62 -40.63 23.98
C PRO A 7 -26.67 -40.08 22.87
N GLN A 8 -25.67 -40.92 22.56
CA GLN A 8 -24.65 -40.91 21.50
C GLN A 8 -25.13 -40.58 20.07
N ASN A 9 -24.19 -40.08 19.26
CA ASN A 9 -23.86 -40.47 17.88
C ASN A 9 -22.47 -39.85 17.55
N SER A 10 -21.36 -40.60 17.57
CA SER A 10 -20.70 -41.19 16.39
C SER A 10 -21.30 -40.74 15.06
N PHE A 11 -20.53 -40.03 14.22
CA PHE A 11 -20.32 -40.28 12.78
C PHE A 11 -19.48 -39.12 12.18
N GLU A 12 -18.46 -39.52 11.42
CA GLU A 12 -17.90 -38.85 10.23
C GLU A 12 -17.04 -37.57 10.35
N THR A 13 -15.73 -37.82 10.20
CA THR A 13 -14.82 -37.13 9.28
C THR A 13 -15.52 -36.57 8.03
N ASN A 14 -15.15 -35.33 7.68
CA ASN A 14 -15.27 -34.64 6.38
C ASN A 14 -16.26 -33.46 6.31
N GLN A 15 -15.81 -32.45 5.56
CA GLN A 15 -16.54 -31.30 5.00
C GLN A 15 -16.65 -30.03 5.85
N SER A 16 -15.55 -29.26 5.87
CA SER A 16 -15.65 -27.84 5.51
C SER A 16 -14.40 -27.27 4.80
N LEU A 17 -13.45 -28.13 4.42
CA LEU A 17 -12.33 -27.76 3.53
C LEU A 17 -12.64 -28.09 2.05
N ALA A 18 -13.92 -27.98 1.67
CA ALA A 18 -14.42 -28.38 0.34
C ALA A 18 -15.13 -27.23 -0.41
N GLU A 19 -14.94 -25.97 -0.02
CA GLU A 19 -15.58 -24.83 -0.70
C GLU A 19 -14.63 -23.79 -1.32
N PHE A 20 -13.32 -24.08 -1.46
CA PHE A 20 -12.42 -23.17 -2.18
C PHE A 20 -11.56 -23.82 -3.28
N THR A 21 -11.99 -24.96 -3.83
CA THR A 21 -11.46 -25.50 -5.08
C THR A 21 -12.58 -25.82 -6.05
N THR A 22 -13.02 -24.82 -6.82
CA THR A 22 -13.61 -25.03 -8.17
C THR A 22 -13.52 -23.74 -8.99
N ARG A 23 -12.34 -23.45 -9.54
CA ARG A 23 -12.20 -22.94 -10.90
C ARG A 23 -10.75 -23.05 -11.35
N GLY A 24 -10.48 -24.15 -12.04
CA GLY A 24 -9.17 -24.49 -12.57
C GLY A 24 -9.07 -26.00 -12.77
N GLU A 25 -10.03 -26.58 -13.49
CA GLU A 25 -9.86 -27.95 -13.98
C GLU A 25 -8.67 -27.97 -14.94
N SER A 26 -7.64 -28.74 -14.60
CA SER A 26 -6.67 -29.27 -15.56
C SER A 26 -6.68 -30.79 -15.42
N PRO A 27 -7.09 -31.55 -16.44
CA PRO A 27 -6.89 -32.99 -16.42
C PRO A 27 -5.44 -33.26 -16.80
N PHE A 28 -4.61 -33.68 -15.84
CA PHE A 28 -3.35 -34.36 -16.17
C PHE A 28 -3.67 -35.79 -16.59
N GLY A 29 -3.92 -35.97 -17.89
CA GLY A 29 -3.65 -37.22 -18.59
C GLY A 29 -2.21 -37.19 -19.10
N GLN A 30 -1.45 -38.24 -18.78
CA GLN A 30 -0.04 -38.41 -19.13
C GLN A 30 0.20 -38.30 -20.64
N GLU A 31 1.26 -37.60 -21.04
CA GLU A 31 2.28 -38.12 -21.95
C GLU A 31 3.54 -37.24 -21.89
N ASN A 32 4.70 -37.90 -21.85
CA ASN A 32 6.01 -37.28 -21.85
C ASN A 32 6.24 -36.49 -23.14
N GLU A 33 6.74 -35.26 -23.02
CA GLU A 33 7.86 -34.74 -23.82
C GLU A 33 8.23 -33.32 -23.35
N ASN A 34 9.53 -33.03 -23.28
CA ASN A 34 10.19 -31.75 -22.97
C ASN A 34 10.19 -31.23 -21.51
N GLU A 35 11.08 -31.80 -20.70
CA GLU A 35 11.60 -31.21 -19.44
C GLU A 35 12.52 -29.97 -19.64
N GLY A 36 12.64 -29.43 -20.86
CA GLY A 36 13.46 -28.23 -21.13
C GLY A 36 12.77 -26.88 -20.91
N SER A 37 11.43 -26.83 -20.88
CA SER A 37 10.69 -25.56 -21.00
C SER A 37 10.32 -24.91 -19.66
N LYS A 38 10.07 -25.70 -18.60
CA LYS A 38 9.54 -25.16 -17.33
C LYS A 38 10.59 -24.43 -16.51
N THR A 39 11.83 -24.89 -16.56
CA THR A 39 12.96 -24.26 -15.86
C THR A 39 13.32 -22.92 -16.48
N GLU A 40 13.24 -22.79 -17.80
CA GLU A 40 13.44 -21.52 -18.50
C GLU A 40 12.27 -20.55 -18.26
N GLU A 41 11.02 -21.04 -18.25
CA GLU A 41 9.85 -20.23 -17.88
C GLU A 41 9.96 -19.71 -16.43
N ILE A 42 10.26 -20.58 -15.46
CA ILE A 42 10.45 -20.18 -14.06
C ILE A 42 11.62 -19.20 -13.93
N SER A 43 12.71 -19.42 -14.66
CA SER A 43 13.86 -18.52 -14.69
C SER A 43 13.51 -17.17 -15.31
N SER A 44 12.68 -17.12 -16.34
CA SER A 44 12.23 -15.87 -16.96
C SER A 44 11.23 -15.10 -16.09
N VAL A 45 10.33 -15.81 -15.40
CA VAL A 45 9.38 -15.19 -14.45
C VAL A 45 10.14 -14.63 -13.26
N LEU A 46 11.09 -15.37 -12.70
CA LEU A 46 11.96 -14.86 -11.64
C LEU A 46 12.84 -13.70 -12.14
N ALA A 47 13.40 -13.78 -13.35
CA ALA A 47 14.16 -12.68 -13.94
C ALA A 47 13.30 -11.42 -14.14
N SER A 48 12.02 -11.57 -14.49
CA SER A 48 11.08 -10.46 -14.59
C SER A 48 10.74 -9.82 -13.23
N CYS A 49 10.86 -10.57 -12.13
CA CYS A 49 10.73 -10.03 -10.77
C CYS A 49 11.97 -9.23 -10.31
N PHE A 50 13.13 -9.44 -10.96
CA PHE A 50 14.37 -8.70 -10.70
C PHE A 50 14.73 -7.71 -11.81
N GLN A 51 13.90 -7.61 -12.84
CA GLN A 51 13.92 -6.45 -13.72
C GLN A 51 13.46 -5.26 -12.88
N GLU A 52 14.41 -4.41 -12.49
CA GLU A 52 14.12 -3.05 -12.07
C GLU A 52 13.18 -2.47 -13.13
N ALA A 53 11.93 -2.19 -12.73
CA ALA A 53 11.01 -1.48 -13.59
C ALA A 53 11.74 -0.20 -14.02
N GLU A 54 11.98 -0.04 -15.33
CA GLU A 54 12.41 1.23 -15.91
C GLU A 54 11.58 2.32 -15.24
N ASP A 55 12.25 3.19 -14.47
CA ASP A 55 11.68 4.26 -13.64
C ASP A 55 10.19 4.45 -13.90
N SER A 56 9.35 3.72 -13.15
CA SER A 56 7.92 3.98 -13.18
C SER A 56 7.74 5.29 -12.43
N ASP A 57 8.05 6.40 -13.10
CA ASP A 57 7.88 7.76 -12.62
C ASP A 57 6.40 7.92 -12.32
N LEU A 58 6.01 7.65 -11.07
CA LEU A 58 4.64 7.73 -10.61
C LEU A 58 4.07 9.09 -11.00
N ARG A 59 2.93 9.12 -11.69
CA ARG A 59 2.32 10.37 -12.15
C ARG A 59 0.99 10.61 -11.46
N LEU A 60 0.66 11.88 -11.26
CA LEU A 60 -0.69 12.25 -10.82
C LEU A 60 -1.80 11.68 -11.71
N SER A 61 -1.53 11.54 -13.01
CA SER A 61 -2.48 10.99 -13.99
C SER A 61 -2.83 9.52 -13.74
N ASP A 62 -1.98 8.80 -13.01
CA ASP A 62 -2.20 7.39 -12.70
C ASP A 62 -3.15 7.23 -11.51
N GLU A 63 -3.27 8.27 -10.68
CA GLU A 63 -4.10 8.30 -9.47
C GLU A 63 -5.44 9.03 -9.68
N PHE A 64 -5.39 10.12 -10.46
CA PHE A 64 -6.50 11.05 -10.64
C PHE A 64 -6.74 11.35 -12.11
N SER A 65 -8.01 11.57 -12.45
CA SER A 65 -8.36 12.03 -13.78
C SER A 65 -7.77 13.42 -14.05
N THR A 66 -7.41 13.71 -15.30
CA THR A 66 -6.93 15.04 -15.70
C THR A 66 -7.91 16.15 -15.35
N LYS A 67 -9.22 15.85 -15.38
CA LYS A 67 -10.29 16.79 -14.96
C LYS A 67 -10.17 17.12 -13.48
N THR A 68 -10.07 16.12 -12.62
CA THR A 68 -9.89 16.28 -11.16
C THR A 68 -8.62 17.08 -10.85
N ILE A 69 -7.50 16.71 -11.48
CA ILE A 69 -6.22 17.40 -11.28
C ILE A 69 -6.36 18.90 -11.61
N THR A 70 -6.93 19.22 -12.78
CA THR A 70 -7.11 20.60 -13.23
C THR A 70 -8.06 21.37 -12.32
N PHE A 71 -9.17 20.74 -11.91
CA PHE A 71 -10.17 21.33 -11.03
C PHE A 71 -9.57 21.70 -9.67
N VAL A 72 -8.87 20.76 -9.04
CA VAL A 72 -8.21 20.96 -7.74
C VAL A 72 -7.18 22.08 -7.82
N ILE A 73 -6.30 22.05 -8.82
CA ILE A 73 -5.27 23.10 -8.98
C ILE A 73 -5.91 24.47 -9.14
N THR A 74 -6.96 24.57 -9.96
CA THR A 74 -7.62 25.85 -10.24
C THR A 74 -8.29 26.40 -8.99
N ARG A 75 -9.09 25.59 -8.30
CA ARG A 75 -9.81 26.04 -7.09
C ARG A 75 -8.90 26.37 -5.94
N CYS A 76 -7.87 25.57 -5.67
CA CYS A 76 -6.90 25.91 -4.62
C CYS A 76 -6.20 27.24 -4.90
N ARG A 77 -5.83 27.52 -6.16
CA ARG A 77 -5.22 28.80 -6.53
C ARG A 77 -6.18 29.97 -6.31
N GLU A 78 -7.45 29.81 -6.69
CA GLU A 78 -8.47 30.85 -6.51
C GLU A 78 -8.69 31.18 -5.03
N ILE A 79 -8.83 30.18 -4.17
CA ILE A 79 -8.99 30.37 -2.72
C ILE A 79 -7.75 31.05 -2.12
N LEU A 80 -6.56 30.60 -2.49
CA LEU A 80 -5.30 31.18 -1.99
C LEU A 80 -5.09 32.62 -2.48
N GLN A 81 -5.57 32.98 -3.67
CA GLN A 81 -5.49 34.34 -4.18
C GLN A 81 -6.52 35.26 -3.52
N SER A 82 -7.76 34.81 -3.36
CA SER A 82 -8.86 35.62 -2.81
C SER A 82 -8.69 35.90 -1.32
N ALA A 83 -8.10 34.95 -0.57
CA ALA A 83 -8.04 34.99 0.88
C ALA A 83 -6.61 34.90 1.45
N SER A 84 -5.59 35.31 0.68
CA SER A 84 -4.15 35.22 1.03
C SER A 84 -3.75 35.78 2.41
N LYS A 85 -4.56 36.69 2.99
CA LYS A 85 -4.32 37.31 4.31
C LYS A 85 -5.20 36.74 5.43
N ASP A 86 -6.20 35.94 5.10
CA ASP A 86 -7.12 35.34 6.06
C ASP A 86 -6.64 33.94 6.43
N PRO A 87 -6.31 33.67 7.71
CA PRO A 87 -5.96 32.32 8.16
C PRO A 87 -7.06 31.27 7.87
N ALA A 88 -8.33 31.67 7.77
CA ALA A 88 -9.45 30.77 7.48
C ALA A 88 -9.36 30.14 6.09
N CYS A 89 -8.63 30.74 5.14
CA CYS A 89 -8.50 30.19 3.79
C CYS A 89 -7.88 28.78 3.77
N TRP A 90 -7.02 28.46 4.73
CA TRP A 90 -6.39 27.14 4.81
C TRP A 90 -7.37 26.06 5.29
N ALA A 91 -8.37 26.43 6.08
CA ALA A 91 -9.46 25.52 6.44
C ALA A 91 -10.33 25.22 5.22
N GLU A 92 -10.68 26.25 4.44
CA GLU A 92 -11.45 26.08 3.20
C GLU A 92 -10.70 25.21 2.17
N VAL A 93 -9.40 25.44 1.98
CA VAL A 93 -8.56 24.58 1.12
C VAL A 93 -8.55 23.14 1.63
N ARG A 94 -8.46 22.94 2.95
CA ARG A 94 -8.46 21.60 3.54
C ARG A 94 -9.78 20.87 3.28
N GLU A 95 -10.90 21.49 3.60
CA GLU A 95 -12.24 20.91 3.41
C GLU A 95 -12.46 20.53 1.94
N PHE A 96 -12.12 21.44 1.01
CA PHE A 96 -12.20 21.16 -0.42
C PHE A 96 -11.33 19.98 -0.87
N LEU A 97 -10.07 19.92 -0.39
CA LEU A 97 -9.16 18.83 -0.75
C LEU A 97 -9.61 17.49 -0.14
N GLU A 98 -10.20 17.49 1.06
CA GLU A 98 -10.72 16.29 1.70
C GLU A 98 -11.87 15.67 0.88
N GLU A 99 -12.77 16.52 0.37
CA GLU A 99 -13.87 16.07 -0.51
C GLU A 99 -13.36 15.53 -1.85
N GLU A 100 -12.49 16.29 -2.54
CA GLU A 100 -12.07 15.97 -3.91
C GLU A 100 -10.97 14.90 -3.98
N LEU A 101 -10.12 14.80 -2.96
CA LEU A 101 -8.96 13.91 -2.91
C LEU A 101 -9.07 12.83 -1.84
N TRP A 102 -10.28 12.40 -1.47
CA TRP A 102 -10.53 11.33 -0.49
C TRP A 102 -9.70 10.05 -0.69
N LYS A 103 -9.29 9.75 -1.93
CA LYS A 103 -8.40 8.62 -2.25
C LYS A 103 -7.03 8.74 -1.56
N ILE A 104 -6.55 9.96 -1.30
CA ILE A 104 -5.30 10.20 -0.56
C ILE A 104 -5.43 9.69 0.87
N SER A 105 -6.54 9.99 1.55
CA SER A 105 -6.78 9.50 2.91
C SER A 105 -6.75 7.98 2.96
N ARG A 106 -7.38 7.31 1.98
CA ARG A 106 -7.31 5.84 1.85
C ARG A 106 -5.89 5.32 1.59
N LEU A 107 -5.10 6.01 0.77
CA LEU A 107 -3.68 5.66 0.55
C LEU A 107 -2.85 5.81 1.82
N LYS A 108 -3.09 6.85 2.61
CA LYS A 108 -2.41 7.08 3.90
C LYS A 108 -2.81 6.04 4.93
N GLU A 109 -4.08 5.64 4.99
CA GLU A 109 -4.52 4.52 5.83
C GLU A 109 -3.80 3.22 5.45
N ASN A 110 -3.70 2.92 4.14
CA ASN A 110 -2.96 1.75 3.66
C ASN A 110 -1.47 1.81 4.04
N LEU A 111 -0.85 2.99 3.92
CA LEU A 111 0.53 3.22 4.34
C LEU A 111 0.71 2.93 5.84
N VAL A 112 -0.16 3.47 6.70
CA VAL A 112 -0.12 3.23 8.15
C VAL A 112 -0.28 1.74 8.47
N MET A 113 -1.17 1.04 7.77
CA MET A 113 -1.34 -0.40 7.95
C MET A 113 -0.11 -1.19 7.50
N ALA A 114 0.53 -0.79 6.40
CA ALA A 114 1.77 -1.39 5.91
C ALA A 114 2.93 -1.15 6.90
N GLU A 115 3.05 0.05 7.47
CA GLU A 115 4.04 0.36 8.52
C GLU A 115 3.84 -0.50 9.77
N ARG A 116 2.60 -0.66 10.23
CA ARG A 116 2.26 -1.54 11.36
C ARG A 116 2.65 -2.99 11.07
N LYS A 117 2.37 -3.48 9.86
CA LYS A 117 2.77 -4.83 9.44
C LYS A 117 4.29 -4.98 9.45
N CYS A 118 5.04 -4.04 8.88
CA CYS A 118 6.50 -4.04 8.92
C CYS A 118 7.02 -4.12 10.35
N GLN A 119 6.48 -3.31 11.26
CA GLN A 119 6.93 -3.28 12.65
C GLN A 119 6.61 -4.59 13.38
N MET A 120 5.44 -5.17 13.14
CA MET A 120 5.06 -6.47 13.70
C MET A 120 6.01 -7.58 13.21
N VAL A 121 6.27 -7.65 11.90
CA VAL A 121 7.16 -8.68 11.32
C VAL A 121 8.59 -8.48 11.79
N ARG A 122 9.08 -7.23 11.88
CA ARG A 122 10.41 -6.91 12.43
C ARG A 122 10.55 -7.37 13.88
N THR A 123 9.54 -7.09 14.71
CA THR A 123 9.51 -7.58 16.10
C THR A 123 9.53 -9.09 16.16
N LYS A 124 8.82 -9.77 15.25
CA LYS A 124 8.83 -11.24 15.18
C LYS A 124 10.17 -11.81 14.72
N LEU A 125 10.80 -11.18 13.73
CA LEU A 125 12.11 -11.55 13.23
C LEU A 125 13.17 -11.42 14.35
N GLU A 126 13.11 -10.34 15.12
CA GLU A 126 13.98 -10.11 16.28
C GLU A 126 13.85 -11.24 17.32
N GLN A 127 12.60 -11.61 17.68
CA GLN A 127 12.33 -12.72 18.59
C GLN A 127 12.84 -14.07 18.07
N LEU A 128 12.75 -14.30 16.76
CA LEU A 128 13.20 -15.55 16.13
C LEU A 128 14.72 -15.60 15.98
N SER A 129 15.36 -14.44 15.81
CA SER A 129 16.82 -14.31 15.66
C SER A 129 17.51 -14.36 17.02
N ASN A 130 16.84 -13.94 18.09
CA ASN A 130 17.33 -13.93 19.46
C ASN A 130 16.42 -14.77 20.40
N PRO A 131 16.34 -16.10 20.21
CA PRO A 131 15.45 -16.94 21.00
C PRO A 131 15.96 -17.15 22.44
N LEU A 132 15.05 -17.12 23.42
CA LEU A 132 15.37 -17.25 24.86
C LEU A 132 16.01 -18.60 25.23
N ASN A 133 15.72 -19.66 24.48
CA ASN A 133 16.27 -21.00 24.69
C ASN A 133 17.57 -21.24 23.91
N GLY A 134 18.07 -20.26 23.15
CA GLY A 134 19.28 -20.36 22.34
C GLY A 134 19.15 -21.22 21.07
N GLU A 135 18.02 -21.89 20.84
CA GLU A 135 17.80 -22.72 19.67
C GLU A 135 17.28 -21.90 18.49
N LEU A 136 18.18 -21.59 17.56
CA LEU A 136 17.84 -20.81 16.38
C LEU A 136 17.26 -21.70 15.26
N ASN A 137 16.03 -21.39 14.84
CA ASN A 137 15.42 -22.01 13.66
C ASN A 137 15.67 -21.14 12.42
N GLN A 138 16.76 -21.43 11.71
CA GLN A 138 17.20 -20.65 10.56
C GLN A 138 16.15 -20.56 9.43
N LYS A 139 15.37 -21.63 9.21
CA LYS A 139 14.29 -21.63 8.21
C LYS A 139 13.20 -20.61 8.56
N ARG A 140 12.82 -20.52 9.84
CA ARG A 140 11.82 -19.55 10.31
C ARG A 140 12.35 -18.12 10.29
N VAL A 141 13.61 -17.92 10.66
CA VAL A 141 14.28 -16.61 10.56
C VAL A 141 14.27 -16.13 9.11
N MET A 142 14.70 -16.98 8.16
CA MET A 142 14.72 -16.66 6.74
C MET A 142 13.34 -16.34 6.18
N ALA A 143 12.33 -17.18 6.46
CA ALA A 143 10.96 -16.94 6.01
C ALA A 143 10.37 -15.62 6.56
N CYS A 144 10.67 -15.31 7.84
CA CYS A 144 10.25 -14.05 8.44
C CYS A 144 11.00 -12.84 7.86
N GLY A 145 12.27 -13.00 7.49
CA GLY A 145 13.08 -12.00 6.80
C GLY A 145 12.56 -11.68 5.40
N MET A 146 12.19 -12.70 4.63
CA MET A 146 11.54 -12.51 3.32
C MET A 146 10.20 -11.79 3.44
N LEU A 147 9.36 -12.19 4.39
CA LEU A 147 8.09 -11.51 4.65
C LEU A 147 8.28 -10.05 5.07
N LEU A 148 9.36 -9.74 5.81
CA LEU A 148 9.70 -8.36 6.16
C LEU A 148 10.04 -7.57 4.91
N ALA A 149 10.95 -8.07 4.08
CA ALA A 149 11.35 -7.40 2.84
C ALA A 149 10.14 -7.13 1.92
N GLU A 150 9.27 -8.12 1.71
CA GLU A 150 8.04 -7.93 0.95
C GLU A 150 7.15 -6.85 1.57
N SER A 151 6.97 -6.87 2.90
CA SER A 151 6.15 -5.87 3.59
C SER A 151 6.73 -4.46 3.48
N GLU A 152 8.06 -4.34 3.52
CA GLU A 152 8.78 -3.07 3.35
C GLU A 152 8.63 -2.53 1.92
N MET A 153 8.75 -3.38 0.90
CA MET A 153 8.48 -2.98 -0.48
C MET A 153 7.05 -2.44 -0.64
N HIS A 154 6.05 -3.09 -0.04
CA HIS A 154 4.66 -2.62 -0.10
C HIS A 154 4.49 -1.27 0.63
N ARG A 155 5.11 -1.10 1.80
CA ARG A 155 5.11 0.18 2.53
C ARG A 155 5.75 1.28 1.68
N ASP A 156 6.91 1.01 1.10
CA ASP A 156 7.67 1.99 0.34
C ASP A 156 6.91 2.40 -0.93
N HIS A 157 6.24 1.46 -1.59
CA HIS A 157 5.33 1.77 -2.71
C HIS A 157 4.19 2.71 -2.31
N PHE A 158 3.52 2.48 -1.17
CA PHE A 158 2.50 3.43 -0.69
C PHE A 158 3.09 4.78 -0.32
N ARG A 159 4.26 4.79 0.30
CA ARG A 159 4.97 6.01 0.70
C ARG A 159 5.31 6.85 -0.52
N GLU A 160 5.93 6.26 -1.53
CA GLU A 160 6.29 6.92 -2.79
C GLU A 160 5.07 7.54 -3.47
N ARG A 161 3.96 6.80 -3.54
CA ARG A 161 2.69 7.31 -4.11
C ARG A 161 2.16 8.52 -3.33
N VAL A 162 2.11 8.45 -2.00
CA VAL A 162 1.64 9.57 -1.17
C VAL A 162 2.55 10.78 -1.36
N PHE A 163 3.87 10.60 -1.31
CA PHE A 163 4.84 11.69 -1.52
C PHE A 163 4.69 12.32 -2.91
N MET A 164 4.61 11.49 -3.96
CA MET A 164 4.41 11.93 -5.33
C MET A 164 3.16 12.80 -5.49
N ILE A 165 2.03 12.35 -4.95
CA ILE A 165 0.77 13.11 -5.05
C ILE A 165 0.91 14.48 -4.40
N ILE A 166 1.46 14.52 -3.18
CA ILE A 166 1.66 15.76 -2.43
C ILE A 166 2.61 16.69 -3.19
N ASP A 167 3.77 16.19 -3.61
CA ASP A 167 4.78 16.99 -4.30
C ASP A 167 4.26 17.58 -5.61
N GLN A 168 3.58 16.76 -6.43
CA GLN A 168 3.07 17.24 -7.70
C GLN A 168 1.90 18.21 -7.53
N PHE A 169 0.97 17.99 -6.59
CA PHE A 169 -0.11 18.96 -6.36
C PHE A 169 0.43 20.26 -5.78
N VAL A 170 1.29 20.20 -4.76
CA VAL A 170 1.89 21.40 -4.14
C VAL A 170 2.67 22.19 -5.18
N GLY A 171 3.56 21.53 -5.93
CA GLY A 171 4.37 22.17 -6.97
C GLY A 171 3.52 22.80 -8.07
N ARG A 172 2.45 22.13 -8.51
CA ARG A 172 1.53 22.68 -9.52
C ARG A 172 0.66 23.80 -8.96
N ILE A 173 0.11 23.69 -7.76
CA ILE A 173 -0.71 24.76 -7.16
C ILE A 173 0.11 26.04 -7.00
N LEU A 174 1.35 25.91 -6.49
CA LEU A 174 2.26 27.03 -6.21
C LEU A 174 3.16 27.42 -7.39
N ALA A 175 2.94 26.88 -8.59
CA ALA A 175 3.73 27.24 -9.75
C ALA A 175 3.65 28.75 -10.00
N GLY A 176 4.82 29.41 -10.08
CA GLY A 176 4.94 30.87 -10.24
C GLY A 176 5.02 31.68 -8.94
N THR A 177 4.81 31.07 -7.76
CA THR A 177 4.95 31.76 -6.46
C THR A 177 6.23 31.43 -5.70
N GLN A 178 7.00 30.44 -6.17
CA GLN A 178 8.20 29.90 -5.50
C GLN A 178 9.32 30.94 -5.33
N ASN A 179 9.49 31.86 -6.29
CA ASN A 179 10.52 32.91 -6.23
C ASN A 179 10.04 34.21 -5.56
N SER A 180 8.80 34.23 -5.06
CA SER A 180 8.22 35.41 -4.41
C SER A 180 8.53 35.42 -2.90
N PRO A 181 8.65 36.61 -2.27
CA PRO A 181 8.80 36.70 -0.82
C PRO A 181 7.64 35.96 -0.11
N GLY A 182 7.98 34.92 0.67
CA GLY A 182 6.99 34.09 1.37
C GLY A 182 6.59 32.79 0.66
N GLY A 183 7.12 32.49 -0.53
CA GLY A 183 6.87 31.24 -1.26
C GLY A 183 7.11 29.97 -0.42
N ASN A 184 8.23 29.92 0.31
CA ASN A 184 8.54 28.80 1.21
C ASN A 184 7.49 28.60 2.31
N VAL A 185 6.91 29.69 2.84
CA VAL A 185 5.88 29.61 3.88
C VAL A 185 4.58 29.06 3.31
N LEU A 186 4.22 29.45 2.08
CA LEU A 186 3.06 28.89 1.37
C LEU A 186 3.23 27.40 1.11
N GLU A 187 4.42 26.99 0.68
CA GLU A 187 4.74 25.58 0.46
C GLU A 187 4.60 24.75 1.73
N ILE A 188 5.22 25.19 2.83
CA ILE A 188 5.15 24.50 4.12
C ILE A 188 3.69 24.38 4.58
N ARG A 189 2.89 25.44 4.47
CA ARG A 189 1.48 25.42 4.86
C ARG A 189 0.66 24.46 4.00
N LEU A 190 0.82 24.52 2.68
CA LEU A 190 0.07 23.65 1.77
C LEU A 190 0.46 22.17 1.98
N ARG A 191 1.75 21.87 2.17
CA ARG A 191 2.20 20.54 2.57
C ARG A 191 1.61 20.10 3.90
N GLY A 192 1.47 21.02 4.86
CA GLY A 192 0.76 20.77 6.12
C GLY A 192 -0.71 20.40 5.91
N VAL A 193 -1.41 21.09 5.00
CA VAL A 193 -2.79 20.75 4.64
C VAL A 193 -2.87 19.35 4.04
N PHE A 194 -2.07 19.03 3.02
CA PHE A 194 -1.99 17.68 2.45
C PHE A 194 -1.59 16.61 3.47
N GLY A 195 -0.71 16.97 4.41
CA GLY A 195 -0.32 16.11 5.53
C GLY A 195 -1.45 15.83 6.51
N SER A 196 -2.49 16.67 6.54
CA SER A 196 -3.67 16.53 7.42
C SER A 196 -4.87 15.81 6.79
N LEU A 197 -4.88 15.64 5.45
CA LEU A 197 -5.86 14.81 4.73
C LEU A 197 -5.70 13.33 5.09
#